data_AF-B8F5P7-F1
#
_entry.id   AF-B8F5P7-F1
#
_cell.length_a   1.000
_cell.length_b   1.000
_cell.length_c   1.000
_cell.angle_alpha   90.00
_cell.angle_beta   90.00
_cell.angle_gamma   90.00
#
_symmetry.space_group_name_H-M   'P 1'
#
loop_
_entity.id
_entity.type
_entity.pdbx_description
1 polymer ?
#
loop_
_entity_poly.entity_id
_entity_poly.type
_entity_poly.pdbx_seq_one_letter_code
_entity_poly.pdbx_strand_id
1 'polypeptide(L)'
;MVTGMEVRRMDKDGVISKSNPADGEVRDVYFLFTEHPDTKAVMVYRNEDTGWGLPLYFKFGSADIQAKAQAYANEKQMVQIKYYGWRINWLNEFRNIVSITPLAEGETVSKPWVSYILYAFFALTFFLSVQFIRGWFDSSK
;
A
#
# COMPACT_ATOMS: atom_id res chain seq x y z
N MET A 1 1.67 -11.99 11.01
CA MET A 1 2.44 -13.08 10.38
C MET A 1 2.10 -13.15 8.90
N VAL A 2 3.05 -13.54 8.05
CA VAL A 2 2.77 -13.86 6.64
C VAL A 2 2.21 -15.28 6.58
N THR A 3 1.05 -15.45 5.94
CA THR A 3 0.36 -16.76 5.87
C THR A 3 0.38 -17.37 4.47
N GLY A 4 0.56 -16.55 3.44
CA GLY A 4 0.64 -17.03 2.07
C GLY A 4 0.96 -15.91 1.09
N MET A 5 1.26 -16.31 -0.14
CA MET A 5 1.68 -15.43 -1.21
C MET A 5 1.22 -15.96 -2.56
N GLU A 6 0.98 -15.04 -3.49
CA GLU A 6 0.64 -15.38 -4.87
C GLU A 6 1.27 -14.35 -5.82
N VAL A 7 1.66 -14.76 -7.01
CA VAL A 7 2.13 -13.86 -8.06
C VAL A 7 1.21 -14.01 -9.27
N ARG A 8 0.70 -12.89 -9.77
CA ARG A 8 -0.14 -12.86 -10.97
C ARG A 8 0.40 -11.85 -11.96
N ARG A 9 0.38 -12.20 -13.25
CA ARG A 9 0.57 -11.22 -14.32
C ARG A 9 -0.72 -10.46 -14.57
N MET A 10 -0.61 -9.14 -14.57
CA MET A 10 -1.72 -8.24 -14.82
C MET A 10 -1.37 -7.23 -15.90
N ASP A 11 -2.37 -6.80 -16.66
CA ASP A 11 -2.30 -5.66 -17.58
C ASP A 11 -3.15 -4.50 -17.04
N LYS A 12 -3.56 -3.57 -17.89
CA LYS A 12 -4.44 -2.44 -17.50
C LYS A 12 -5.86 -2.88 -17.13
N ASP A 13 -6.33 -4.01 -17.65
CA ASP A 13 -7.70 -4.49 -17.51
C ASP A 13 -7.82 -5.56 -16.40
N GLY A 14 -6.70 -6.11 -15.94
CA GLY A 14 -6.62 -6.96 -14.75
C GLY A 14 -5.76 -8.19 -14.97
N VAL A 15 -6.16 -9.32 -14.36
CA VAL A 15 -5.40 -10.58 -14.50
C VAL A 15 -5.48 -11.08 -15.92
N ILE A 16 -4.32 -11.42 -16.49
CA ILE A 16 -4.23 -11.99 -17.83
C ILE A 16 -4.81 -13.42 -17.79
N SER A 17 -5.80 -13.67 -18.63
CA SER A 17 -6.54 -14.93 -18.67
C SER A 17 -7.06 -15.20 -20.09
N LYS A 18 -7.64 -16.38 -20.35
CA LYS A 18 -8.25 -16.66 -21.66
C LYS A 18 -9.35 -15.64 -22.03
N SER A 19 -10.04 -15.10 -21.03
CA SER A 19 -11.06 -14.07 -21.17
C SER A 19 -10.50 -12.64 -21.22
N ASN A 20 -9.25 -12.43 -20.78
CA ASN A 20 -8.54 -11.15 -20.85
C ASN A 20 -7.13 -11.39 -21.44
N PRO A 21 -7.02 -11.54 -22.78
CA PRO A 21 -5.72 -11.69 -23.42
C PRO A 21 -4.90 -10.40 -23.26
N ALA A 22 -3.59 -10.55 -23.09
CA ALA A 22 -2.69 -9.42 -22.91
C ALA A 22 -2.77 -8.46 -24.11
N ASP A 23 -3.19 -7.21 -23.87
CA ASP A 23 -3.36 -6.19 -24.91
C ASP A 23 -2.45 -4.96 -24.72
N GLY A 24 -1.57 -5.00 -23.73
CA GLY A 24 -0.69 -3.87 -23.36
C GLY A 24 0.47 -4.26 -22.45
N GLU A 25 0.98 -3.28 -21.70
CA GLU A 25 2.09 -3.48 -20.77
C GLU A 25 1.69 -4.44 -19.64
N VAL A 26 2.44 -5.53 -19.53
CA VAL A 26 2.22 -6.57 -18.53
C VAL A 26 3.15 -6.33 -17.35
N ARG A 27 2.60 -6.41 -16.14
CA ARG A 27 3.34 -6.31 -14.88
C ARG A 27 3.07 -7.48 -13.97
N ASP A 28 4.09 -7.87 -13.21
CA ASP A 28 3.95 -8.86 -12.15
C ASP A 28 3.42 -8.19 -10.87
N VAL A 29 2.32 -8.74 -10.37
CA VAL A 29 1.65 -8.27 -9.17
C VAL A 29 1.76 -9.34 -8.09
N TYR A 30 2.34 -8.94 -6.97
CA TYR A 30 2.66 -9.80 -5.84
C TYR A 30 1.59 -9.63 -4.76
N PHE A 31 0.78 -10.66 -4.56
CA PHE A 31 -0.18 -10.71 -3.48
C PHE A 31 0.47 -11.29 -2.23
N LEU A 32 0.31 -10.58 -1.11
CA LEU A 32 0.76 -11.02 0.20
C LEU A 32 -0.42 -11.14 1.15
N PHE A 33 -0.57 -12.32 1.73
CA PHE A 33 -1.59 -12.62 2.73
C PHE A 33 -0.97 -12.62 4.12
N THR A 34 -1.62 -11.92 5.03
CA THR A 34 -1.15 -11.77 6.40
C THR A 34 -2.29 -11.97 7.38
N GLU A 35 -1.93 -12.45 8.56
CA GLU A 35 -2.84 -12.60 9.67
C GLU A 35 -2.30 -11.84 10.88
N HIS A 36 -3.17 -11.09 11.54
CA HIS A 36 -2.85 -10.44 12.80
C HIS A 36 -2.68 -11.50 13.91
N PRO A 37 -1.59 -11.44 14.71
CA PRO A 37 -1.29 -12.46 15.74
C PRO A 37 -2.45 -12.71 16.70
N ASP A 38 -3.00 -11.63 17.29
CA ASP A 38 -4.00 -11.70 18.35
C ASP A 38 -5.43 -11.81 17.82
N THR A 39 -5.82 -10.90 16.93
CA THR A 39 -7.20 -10.78 16.44
C THR A 39 -7.54 -11.77 15.33
N LYS A 40 -6.55 -12.47 14.77
CA LYS A 40 -6.70 -13.38 13.61
C LYS A 40 -7.29 -12.69 12.37
N ALA A 41 -7.28 -11.35 12.34
CA ALA A 41 -7.76 -10.59 11.22
C ALA A 41 -6.83 -10.78 10.01
N VAL A 42 -7.42 -11.20 8.89
CA VAL A 42 -6.69 -11.39 7.64
C VAL A 42 -6.60 -10.07 6.89
N MET A 43 -5.40 -9.73 6.42
CA MET A 43 -5.16 -8.61 5.52
C MET A 43 -4.44 -9.08 4.26
N VAL A 44 -4.91 -8.57 3.13
CA VAL A 44 -4.36 -8.84 1.80
C VAL A 44 -3.75 -7.58 1.25
N TYR A 45 -2.53 -7.72 0.74
CA TYR A 45 -1.79 -6.65 0.06
C TYR A 45 -1.60 -7.00 -1.41
N ARG A 46 -1.69 -5.98 -2.26
CA ARG A 46 -1.36 -6.04 -3.69
C ARG A 46 -0.10 -5.20 -3.87
N ASN A 47 1.03 -5.88 -3.95
CA ASN A 47 2.34 -5.25 -4.04
C ASN A 47 2.80 -5.25 -5.50
N GLU A 48 2.93 -4.07 -6.07
CA GLU A 48 3.43 -3.86 -7.43
C GLU A 48 4.40 -2.68 -7.46
N ASP A 49 5.33 -2.70 -8.41
CA ASP A 49 6.24 -1.59 -8.62
C ASP A 49 5.47 -0.42 -9.21
N THR A 50 5.52 0.72 -8.52
CA THR A 50 4.86 1.94 -8.97
C THR A 50 5.69 2.67 -10.02
N GLY A 51 7.00 2.43 -10.01
CA GLY A 51 7.92 3.02 -10.97
C GLY A 51 7.83 4.55 -10.97
N TRP A 52 7.66 5.09 -12.17
CA TRP A 52 7.46 6.53 -12.42
C TRP A 52 5.98 6.92 -12.52
N GLY A 53 5.07 5.97 -12.29
CA GLY A 53 3.63 6.17 -12.38
C GLY A 53 3.03 6.85 -11.14
N LEU A 54 1.73 7.10 -11.21
CA LEU A 54 0.96 7.60 -10.08
C LEU A 54 0.44 6.44 -9.23
N PRO A 55 0.38 6.60 -7.89
CA PRO A 55 0.88 7.74 -7.10
C PRO A 55 2.42 7.78 -7.01
N LEU A 56 3.06 8.96 -7.04
CA LEU A 56 4.53 9.13 -7.10
C LEU A 56 5.29 8.65 -5.84
N TYR A 57 5.27 7.35 -5.58
CA TYR A 57 5.99 6.71 -4.48
C TYR A 57 7.38 6.20 -4.87
N PHE A 58 7.74 6.26 -6.16
CA PHE A 58 9.03 5.76 -6.70
C PHE A 58 9.40 4.39 -6.14
N LYS A 59 8.42 3.50 -6.11
CA LYS A 59 8.55 2.18 -5.50
C LYS A 59 9.03 1.18 -6.55
N PHE A 60 10.14 0.53 -6.24
CA PHE A 60 10.79 -0.51 -7.03
C PHE A 60 11.11 -1.72 -6.12
N GLY A 61 11.30 -2.90 -6.71
CA GLY A 61 11.79 -4.07 -5.98
C GLY A 61 10.70 -4.85 -5.23
N SER A 62 9.47 -4.88 -5.76
CA SER A 62 8.37 -5.69 -5.19
C SER A 62 8.72 -7.18 -5.10
N ALA A 63 9.52 -7.67 -6.05
CA ALA A 63 10.04 -9.04 -6.04
C ALA A 63 10.92 -9.33 -4.82
N ASP A 64 11.79 -8.39 -4.43
CA ASP A 64 12.66 -8.55 -3.26
C ASP A 64 11.86 -8.56 -1.96
N ILE A 65 10.81 -7.73 -1.88
CA ILE A 65 9.86 -7.74 -0.76
C ILE A 65 9.16 -9.09 -0.66
N GLN A 66 8.74 -9.66 -1.81
CA GLN A 66 8.14 -10.98 -1.86
C GLN A 66 9.11 -12.07 -1.37
N ALA A 67 10.36 -12.04 -1.83
CA ALA A 67 11.38 -13.00 -1.40
C ALA A 67 11.64 -12.94 0.11
N LYS A 68 11.73 -11.72 0.68
CA LYS A 68 11.86 -11.53 2.13
C LYS A 68 10.63 -12.04 2.88
N ALA A 69 9.43 -11.75 2.37
CA ALA A 69 8.19 -12.24 2.96
C ALA A 69 8.11 -13.77 2.99
N GLN A 70 8.62 -14.45 1.96
CA GLN A 70 8.73 -15.91 1.91
C GLN A 70 9.68 -16.46 2.96
N ALA A 71 10.84 -15.84 3.15
CA ALA A 71 11.76 -16.22 4.21
C ALA A 71 11.08 -16.09 5.59
N TYR A 72 10.43 -14.96 5.86
CA TYR A 72 9.74 -14.72 7.14
C TYR A 72 8.55 -15.65 7.37
N ALA A 73 7.82 -16.02 6.30
CA ALA A 73 6.73 -16.98 6.37
C ALA A 73 7.23 -18.39 6.77
N ASN A 74 8.34 -18.83 6.17
CA ASN A 74 8.94 -20.13 6.47
C ASN A 74 9.44 -20.21 7.92
N GLU A 75 10.02 -19.13 8.42
CA GLU A 75 10.49 -19.00 9.81
C GLU A 75 9.35 -18.71 10.81
N LYS A 76 8.10 -18.55 10.33
CA LYS A 76 6.91 -18.16 11.11
C LYS A 76 7.15 -16.90 11.97
N GLN A 77 7.94 -15.98 11.45
CA GLN A 77 8.30 -14.76 12.16
C GLN A 77 7.18 -13.73 12.14
N MET A 78 7.17 -12.93 13.21
CA MET A 78 6.38 -11.71 13.27
C MET A 78 7.04 -10.66 12.39
N VAL A 79 6.22 -9.98 11.59
CA VAL A 79 6.70 -8.98 10.63
C VAL A 79 5.94 -7.69 10.81
N GLN A 80 6.66 -6.58 10.71
CA GLN A 80 6.09 -5.26 10.54
C GLN A 80 6.07 -4.93 9.04
N ILE A 81 4.90 -4.49 8.57
CA ILE A 81 4.69 -4.11 7.18
C ILE A 81 4.36 -2.63 7.12
N LYS A 82 5.16 -1.88 6.38
CA LYS A 82 4.85 -0.49 6.01
C LYS A 82 4.16 -0.51 4.66
N TYR A 83 3.02 0.16 4.55
CA TYR A 83 2.21 0.19 3.35
C TYR A 83 1.62 1.57 3.09
N TYR A 84 1.11 1.78 1.87
CA TYR A 84 0.22 2.90 1.52
C TYR A 84 -1.02 2.38 0.79
N GLY A 85 -1.95 3.30 0.55
CA GLY A 85 -3.24 2.98 -0.04
C GLY A 85 -4.26 2.47 0.97
N TRP A 86 -5.43 2.12 0.47
CA TRP A 86 -6.59 1.73 1.27
C TRP A 86 -7.03 0.32 0.90
N ARG A 87 -7.64 -0.39 1.86
CA ARG A 87 -8.34 -1.63 1.56
C ARG A 87 -9.82 -1.30 1.38
N ILE A 88 -10.32 -1.40 0.15
CA ILE A 88 -11.72 -1.16 -0.17
C ILE A 88 -12.24 -2.37 -0.95
N ASN A 89 -13.05 -3.21 -0.27
CA ASN A 89 -13.45 -4.51 -0.80
C ASN A 89 -14.27 -4.40 -2.09
N TRP A 90 -15.23 -3.48 -2.15
CA TRP A 90 -16.14 -3.34 -3.28
C TRP A 90 -15.49 -2.71 -4.52
N LEU A 91 -14.39 -1.97 -4.36
CA LEU A 91 -13.58 -1.43 -5.46
C LEU A 91 -12.44 -2.36 -5.89
N ASN A 92 -12.30 -3.53 -5.28
CA ASN A 92 -11.12 -4.39 -5.45
C ASN A 92 -9.80 -3.63 -5.23
N GLU A 93 -9.79 -2.67 -4.29
CA GLU A 93 -8.61 -1.86 -3.99
C GLU A 93 -7.89 -2.43 -2.77
N PHE A 94 -6.56 -2.54 -2.91
CA PHE A 94 -5.68 -3.21 -1.96
C PHE A 94 -4.51 -2.30 -1.60
N ARG A 95 -3.97 -2.51 -0.41
CA ARG A 95 -2.80 -1.76 0.06
C ARG A 95 -1.52 -2.26 -0.63
N ASN A 96 -0.60 -1.35 -0.92
CA ASN A 96 0.69 -1.63 -1.54
C ASN A 96 1.82 -1.52 -0.49
N ILE A 97 2.78 -2.46 -0.49
CA ILE A 97 3.76 -2.63 0.60
C ILE A 97 5.04 -1.87 0.27
N VAL A 98 5.40 -0.88 1.08
CA VAL A 98 6.67 -0.16 0.94
C VAL A 98 7.84 -0.97 1.47
N SER A 99 7.68 -1.60 2.63
CA SER A 99 8.76 -2.35 3.27
C SER A 99 8.21 -3.42 4.20
N ILE A 100 8.96 -4.50 4.34
CA ILE A 100 8.72 -5.57 5.30
C ILE A 100 9.97 -5.77 6.15
N THR A 101 9.80 -5.79 7.47
CA THR A 101 10.88 -6.01 8.44
C THR A 101 10.43 -7.03 9.48
N PRO A 102 11.34 -7.90 9.96
CA PRO A 102 11.02 -8.74 11.11
C PRO A 102 10.78 -7.85 12.33
N LEU A 103 9.85 -8.25 13.19
CA LEU A 103 9.55 -7.58 14.44
C LEU A 103 9.90 -8.53 15.58
N ALA A 104 10.92 -8.17 16.36
CA ALA A 104 11.31 -8.97 17.52
C ALA A 104 10.29 -8.84 18.65
N GLU A 105 10.22 -9.84 19.53
CA GLU A 105 9.37 -9.77 20.72
C GLU A 105 9.79 -8.58 21.60
N GLY A 106 8.84 -7.68 21.89
CA GLY A 106 9.07 -6.47 22.70
C GLY A 106 9.52 -5.23 21.91
N GLU A 107 9.71 -5.34 20.59
CA GLU A 107 10.05 -4.19 19.75
C GLU A 107 8.81 -3.33 19.47
N THR A 108 8.96 -2.00 19.55
CA THR A 108 7.85 -1.09 19.31
C THR A 108 7.58 -0.93 17.83
N VAL A 109 6.32 -1.08 17.43
CA VAL A 109 5.87 -0.81 16.05
C VAL A 109 6.25 0.62 15.64
N SER A 110 6.98 0.76 14.53
CA SER A 110 7.36 2.05 13.96
C SER A 110 6.14 2.98 13.78
N LYS A 111 6.23 4.21 14.33
CA LYS A 111 5.20 5.26 14.21
C LYS A 111 5.50 6.18 13.02
N PRO A 112 4.58 6.37 12.05
CA PRO A 112 4.82 7.14 10.84
C PRO A 112 4.69 8.65 11.09
N TRP A 113 5.62 9.24 11.85
CA TRP A 113 5.59 10.66 12.21
C TRP A 113 5.62 11.62 11.00
N VAL A 114 6.37 11.29 9.94
CA VAL A 114 6.40 12.09 8.70
C VAL A 114 5.01 12.19 8.08
N SER A 115 4.24 11.09 8.08
CA SER A 115 2.87 11.10 7.58
C SER A 115 1.97 11.99 8.42
N TYR A 116 2.11 11.99 9.75
CA TYR A 116 1.33 12.88 10.62
C TYR A 116 1.62 14.36 10.36
N ILE A 117 2.89 14.73 10.21
CA ILE A 117 3.28 16.11 9.87
C ILE A 117 2.68 16.51 8.52
N LEU A 118 2.77 15.63 7.53
CA LEU A 118 2.27 15.88 6.19
C LEU A 118 0.74 16.01 6.15
N TYR A 119 0.00 15.19 6.92
CA TYR A 119 -1.44 15.34 7.06
C TYR A 119 -1.85 16.63 7.79
N ALA A 120 -1.12 17.01 8.84
CA ALA A 120 -1.35 18.29 9.52
C ALA A 120 -1.11 19.48 8.57
N PHE A 121 -0.06 19.42 7.76
CA PHE A 121 0.22 20.42 6.73
C PHE A 121 -0.88 20.50 5.67
N PHE A 122 -1.36 19.36 5.17
CA PHE A 122 -2.48 19.34 4.22
C PHE A 122 -3.79 19.85 4.82
N ALA A 123 -4.09 19.52 6.07
CA ALA A 123 -5.27 20.03 6.75
C ALA A 123 -5.20 21.56 6.92
N LEU A 124 -4.02 22.08 7.30
CA LEU A 124 -3.80 23.53 7.45
C LEU A 124 -3.94 24.27 6.13
N THR A 125 -3.28 23.78 5.07
CA THR A 125 -3.35 24.40 3.73
C THR A 125 -4.76 24.33 3.15
N PHE A 126 -5.47 23.22 3.34
CA PHE A 126 -6.88 23.10 2.98
C PHE A 126 -7.73 24.12 3.73
N PHE A 127 -7.58 24.24 5.05
CA PHE A 127 -8.31 25.23 5.84
C PHE A 127 -8.05 26.66 5.36
N LEU A 128 -6.78 27.04 5.16
CA LEU A 128 -6.40 28.36 4.65
C LEU A 128 -6.97 28.62 3.25
N SER A 129 -6.96 27.63 2.36
CA SER A 129 -7.53 27.76 1.02
C SER A 129 -9.04 28.01 1.06
N VAL A 130 -9.77 27.33 1.94
CA VAL A 130 -11.21 27.56 2.13
C VAL A 130 -11.47 28.96 2.68
N GLN A 131 -10.69 29.43 3.66
CA GLN A 131 -10.83 30.79 4.20
C GLN A 131 -10.54 31.86 3.15
N PHE A 132 -9.50 31.66 2.33
CA PHE A 132 -9.13 32.58 1.26
C PHE A 132 -10.24 32.68 0.19
N ILE A 133 -10.80 31.55 -0.24
CA ILE A 133 -11.91 31.51 -1.19
C ILE A 133 -13.14 32.23 -0.61
N ARG A 134 -13.48 31.97 0.66
CA ARG A 134 -14.60 32.66 1.33
C ARG A 134 -14.40 34.17 1.37
N GLY A 135 -13.22 34.64 1.79
CA GLY A 135 -12.90 36.07 1.84
C GLY A 135 -12.94 36.76 0.47
N TRP A 136 -12.58 36.06 -0.60
CA TRP A 136 -12.67 36.59 -1.97
C TRP A 136 -14.12 36.81 -2.41
N PHE A 137 -15.03 35.88 -2.08
CA PHE A 137 -16.46 36.05 -2.38
C PHE A 137 -17.14 37.12 -1.52
N ASP A 138 -16.75 37.26 -0.25
CA ASP A 138 -17.29 38.31 0.63
C ASP A 138 -16.85 39.72 0.22
N SER A 139 -15.67 39.87 -0.41
CA SER A 139 -15.18 41.15 -0.95
C SER A 139 -15.85 41.59 -2.26
N SER A 140 -16.70 40.75 -2.86
CA SER A 140 -17.37 41.02 -4.15
C SER A 140 -18.79 41.60 -4.02
N LYS A 141 -19.23 41.90 -2.79
CA LYS A 141 -20.47 42.63 -2.47
C LYS A 141 -20.15 44.04 -2.01
#